data_AF-B8FQ56-F1
#
_entry.id   AF-B8FQ56-F1
#
_cell.length_a   1.000
_cell.length_b   1.000
_cell.length_c   1.000
_cell.angle_alpha   90.00
_cell.angle_beta   90.00
_cell.angle_gamma   90.00
#
_symmetry.space_group_name_H-M   'P 1'
#
loop_
_entity.id
_entity.type
_entity.pdbx_description
1 polymer ?
#
loop_
_entity_poly.entity_id
_entity_poly.type
_entity_poly.pdbx_seq_one_letter_code
_entity_poly.pdbx_strand_id
1 'polypeptide(L)'
;MKKNIVACILVIAMLLSVGTTAVFAENTAQSLVEDINIDRKDISSSQDPFEFPITPNSKEWGNYSSVQLKEMLNIPLSTAEKMDTAALLKMVLEYPFMIDIYAYDTIEQGFKGLSLEFNGAAVLLQRSDLAKNLLTHYKNSTEKMLAVETKSHISDKEIIQKMFMESLLLYPKVSDKLSEDEKHIIVTLSQQVADKFQISPLVVGETSVTAAAPGDVLGYGYVYTPAPPVTVLVLKLQDFDAEQKKVINNDYDTRYPAATRLSSATYNYNCHSYAWYLASSSNPWWMNDPSAYMSESRYTQVTNPIVGDKVYWIGTHSGLVTSVSGSNITVTSKWGAAGLYRHPINDCPYPIVIQKTFWR
;
A
#
# COMPACT_ATOMS: atom_id res chain seq x y z
N MET A 1 28.88 29.72 -23.57
CA MET A 1 29.38 28.46 -22.97
C MET A 1 28.46 28.14 -21.80
N LYS A 2 27.64 27.09 -21.67
CA LYS A 2 27.18 25.89 -22.40
C LYS A 2 25.65 25.82 -22.06
N LYS A 3 24.65 25.77 -22.96
CA LYS A 3 24.07 24.60 -23.70
C LYS A 3 23.86 23.38 -22.76
N ASN A 4 22.66 22.84 -22.48
CA ASN A 4 21.53 22.37 -23.31
C ASN A 4 20.27 22.16 -22.40
N ILE A 5 19.02 22.50 -22.78
CA ILE A 5 18.02 21.79 -23.61
C ILE A 5 17.81 20.31 -23.23
N VAL A 6 16.64 19.98 -22.67
CA VAL A 6 15.84 18.78 -23.01
C VAL A 6 14.35 19.07 -22.76
N ALA A 7 13.54 19.00 -23.82
CA ALA A 7 12.10 18.77 -23.75
C ALA A 7 11.65 17.99 -25.00
N CYS A 8 10.62 17.17 -24.81
CA CYS A 8 9.67 16.60 -25.78
C CYS A 8 10.00 15.25 -26.45
N ILE A 9 9.33 14.21 -25.92
CA ILE A 9 8.42 13.25 -26.58
C ILE A 9 8.35 13.33 -28.12
N LEU A 10 8.50 12.19 -28.80
CA LEU A 10 7.80 11.90 -30.05
C LEU A 10 7.62 10.39 -30.30
N VAL A 11 6.38 10.07 -30.67
CA VAL A 11 5.78 8.79 -31.08
C VAL A 11 6.17 8.48 -32.53
N ILE A 12 6.38 7.21 -32.89
CA ILE A 12 6.28 6.74 -34.29
C ILE A 12 5.41 5.46 -34.34
N ALA A 13 4.44 5.50 -35.24
CA ALA A 13 3.47 4.45 -35.55
C ALA A 13 3.85 3.67 -36.84
N MET A 14 3.43 2.39 -36.84
CA MET A 14 3.05 1.45 -37.93
C MET A 14 3.48 1.67 -39.39
N LEU A 15 3.78 0.55 -40.09
CA LEU A 15 3.08 0.06 -41.31
C LEU A 15 3.57 -1.34 -41.77
N LEU A 16 2.62 -2.30 -41.89
CA LEU A 16 2.34 -3.32 -42.95
C LEU A 16 3.53 -3.90 -43.79
N SER A 17 3.61 -5.17 -44.24
CA SER A 17 2.69 -6.31 -44.41
C SER A 17 3.43 -7.48 -45.11
N VAL A 18 2.78 -8.65 -45.14
CA VAL A 18 2.96 -9.82 -46.04
C VAL A 18 4.13 -10.78 -45.75
N GLY A 19 3.79 -12.05 -45.51
CA GLY A 19 4.74 -13.15 -45.33
C GLY A 19 4.99 -13.95 -46.60
N THR A 20 6.02 -14.82 -46.55
CA THR A 20 6.06 -16.17 -47.14
C THR A 20 7.30 -16.92 -46.63
N THR A 21 7.06 -18.16 -46.21
CA THR A 21 7.90 -19.38 -46.17
C THR A 21 9.45 -19.33 -46.18
N ALA A 22 9.98 -19.95 -45.12
CA ALA A 22 11.24 -20.67 -44.93
C ALA A 22 12.24 -20.86 -46.09
N VAL A 23 13.51 -20.54 -45.79
CA VAL A 23 14.70 -21.26 -46.30
C VAL A 23 15.70 -21.36 -45.16
N PHE A 24 16.12 -22.59 -44.84
CA PHE A 24 17.24 -22.89 -43.94
C PHE A 24 18.56 -22.54 -44.63
N ALA A 25 19.44 -21.85 -43.92
CA ALA A 25 20.87 -21.82 -44.23
C ALA A 25 21.65 -21.86 -42.92
N GLU A 26 22.30 -23.01 -42.67
CA GLU A 26 23.39 -23.12 -41.71
C GLU A 26 24.51 -22.16 -42.13
N ASN A 27 24.99 -21.33 -41.21
CA ASN A 27 26.28 -20.71 -41.34
C ASN A 27 26.97 -20.69 -39.97
N THR A 28 27.98 -21.53 -39.87
CA THR A 28 29.03 -21.54 -38.87
C THR A 28 29.72 -20.18 -38.83
N ALA A 29 29.51 -19.43 -37.76
CA ALA A 29 30.31 -18.25 -37.44
C ALA A 29 30.84 -18.38 -36.01
N GLN A 30 32.15 -18.43 -35.98
CA GLN A 30 33.07 -18.70 -34.89
C GLN A 30 32.93 -17.69 -33.75
N SER A 31 32.86 -18.23 -32.54
CA SER A 31 32.89 -17.55 -31.24
C SER A 31 34.12 -16.64 -31.09
N LEU A 32 33.87 -15.35 -30.83
CA LEU A 32 34.78 -14.45 -30.11
C LEU A 32 33.99 -13.79 -28.98
N VAL A 33 33.72 -14.57 -27.93
CA VAL A 33 33.39 -14.02 -26.62
C VAL A 33 34.71 -13.94 -25.87
N GLU A 34 35.17 -12.72 -25.59
CA GLU A 34 36.22 -12.48 -24.62
C GLU A 34 35.76 -13.01 -23.25
N ASP A 35 36.59 -13.86 -22.67
CA ASP A 35 36.42 -14.50 -21.37
C ASP A 35 36.31 -13.46 -20.25
N ILE A 36 35.08 -12.98 -19.98
CA ILE A 36 34.76 -12.45 -18.65
C ILE A 36 34.46 -13.67 -17.77
N ASN A 37 35.51 -14.12 -17.10
CA ASN A 37 35.44 -15.12 -16.04
C ASN A 37 34.69 -14.51 -14.84
N ILE A 38 33.35 -14.47 -14.92
CA ILE A 38 32.50 -14.27 -13.76
C ILE A 38 32.59 -15.57 -12.97
N ASP A 39 33.31 -15.51 -11.86
CA ASP A 39 33.42 -16.60 -10.89
C ASP A 39 32.01 -17.12 -10.60
N ARG A 40 31.74 -18.33 -11.06
CA ARG A 40 30.43 -18.96 -11.09
C ARG A 40 30.09 -19.52 -9.70
N LYS A 41 30.36 -18.72 -8.66
CA LYS A 41 30.15 -19.02 -7.24
C LYS A 41 29.10 -18.15 -6.55
N ASP A 42 28.61 -17.08 -7.19
CA ASP A 42 27.62 -16.16 -6.58
C ASP A 42 26.19 -16.29 -7.12
N ILE A 43 25.87 -17.37 -7.85
CA ILE A 43 24.46 -17.78 -8.01
C ILE A 43 24.19 -18.85 -6.97
N SER A 44 24.14 -18.41 -5.71
CA SER A 44 23.45 -19.16 -4.69
C SER A 44 21.98 -19.15 -5.05
N SER A 45 21.46 -20.31 -5.44
CA SER A 45 20.04 -20.63 -5.37
C SER A 45 19.62 -20.74 -3.91
N SER A 46 19.87 -19.71 -3.09
CA SER A 46 19.59 -19.80 -1.67
C SER A 46 18.09 -19.82 -1.47
N GLN A 47 17.61 -20.99 -1.07
CA GLN A 47 16.37 -21.18 -0.32
C GLN A 47 16.37 -20.40 1.00
N ASP A 48 17.44 -19.68 1.33
CA ASP A 48 17.55 -18.85 2.51
C ASP A 48 16.60 -17.65 2.41
N PRO A 49 15.80 -17.39 3.46
CA PRO A 49 14.95 -16.21 3.53
C PRO A 49 15.77 -14.95 3.29
N PHE A 50 15.25 -14.03 2.46
CA PHE A 50 15.85 -12.71 2.37
C PHE A 50 15.69 -11.99 3.70
N GLU A 51 16.80 -11.50 4.25
CA GLU A 51 16.81 -10.74 5.49
C GLU A 51 17.01 -9.25 5.21
N PHE A 52 16.11 -8.42 5.73
CA PHE A 52 16.29 -6.97 5.67
C PHE A 52 17.42 -6.54 6.61
N PRO A 53 18.26 -5.55 6.22
CA PRO A 53 19.42 -5.13 6.99
C PRO A 53 19.08 -4.59 8.38
N ILE A 54 17.88 -4.05 8.54
CA ILE A 54 17.31 -3.60 9.81
C ILE A 54 15.81 -3.93 9.83
N THR A 55 15.25 -4.06 11.03
CA THR A 55 13.82 -4.31 11.24
C THR A 55 13.25 -3.32 12.25
N PRO A 56 11.91 -3.20 12.39
CA PRO A 56 11.31 -2.35 13.42
C PRO A 56 11.75 -2.70 14.86
N ASN A 57 12.30 -3.90 15.09
CA ASN A 57 12.84 -4.31 16.38
C ASN A 57 14.33 -3.95 16.58
N SER A 58 15.00 -3.45 15.54
CA SER A 58 16.40 -2.99 15.63
C SER A 58 16.49 -1.75 16.51
N LYS A 59 17.52 -1.67 17.36
CA LYS A 59 17.71 -0.54 18.29
C LYS A 59 17.87 0.80 17.57
N GLU A 60 18.48 0.76 16.40
CA GLU A 60 18.75 1.90 15.55
C GLU A 60 17.56 2.33 14.67
N TRP A 61 16.44 1.60 14.66
CA TRP A 61 15.28 1.91 13.80
C TRP A 61 14.79 3.36 13.97
N GLY A 62 14.66 3.80 15.23
CA GLY A 62 14.22 5.16 15.57
C GLY A 62 15.20 6.28 15.26
N ASN A 63 16.40 5.97 14.76
CA ASN A 63 17.38 6.98 14.36
C ASN A 63 17.17 7.50 12.93
N TYR A 64 16.29 6.84 12.17
CA TYR A 64 16.05 7.14 10.76
C TYR A 64 14.59 7.57 10.56
N SER A 65 14.37 8.51 9.65
CA SER A 65 13.02 8.80 9.14
C SER A 65 12.50 7.63 8.30
N SER A 66 11.17 7.51 8.17
CA SER A 66 10.58 6.50 7.26
C SER A 66 11.10 6.58 5.83
N VAL A 67 11.42 7.78 5.33
CA VAL A 67 12.02 7.97 3.99
C VAL A 67 13.39 7.28 3.89
N GLN A 68 14.26 7.49 4.87
CA GLN A 68 15.58 6.84 4.92
C GLN A 68 15.46 5.33 5.08
N LEU A 69 14.54 4.87 5.94
CA LEU A 69 14.28 3.44 6.14
C LEU A 69 13.79 2.78 4.84
N LYS A 70 12.83 3.39 4.14
CA LYS A 70 12.31 2.87 2.86
C LYS A 70 13.41 2.79 1.80
N GLU A 71 14.31 3.76 1.73
CA GLU A 71 15.47 3.75 0.83
C GLU A 71 16.46 2.63 1.19
N MET A 72 16.84 2.50 2.46
CA MET A 72 17.77 1.47 2.95
C MET A 72 17.26 0.06 2.79
N LEU A 73 15.94 -0.14 2.90
CA LEU A 73 15.28 -1.44 2.81
C LEU A 73 14.90 -1.82 1.38
N ASN A 74 15.07 -0.91 0.42
CA ASN A 74 14.78 -1.21 -0.96
C ASN A 74 15.83 -2.17 -1.54
N ILE A 75 15.46 -2.90 -2.58
CA ILE A 75 16.36 -3.82 -3.28
C ILE A 75 16.60 -3.36 -4.72
N PRO A 76 17.76 -3.64 -5.32
CA PRO A 76 17.96 -3.33 -6.73
C PRO A 76 16.93 -4.05 -7.61
N LEU A 77 16.42 -3.36 -8.63
CA LEU A 77 15.44 -3.93 -9.56
C LEU A 77 15.93 -5.26 -10.18
N SER A 78 17.20 -5.31 -10.58
CA SER A 78 17.83 -6.51 -11.13
C SER A 78 17.88 -7.68 -10.15
N THR A 79 17.89 -7.41 -8.84
CA THR A 79 17.84 -8.45 -7.80
C THR A 79 16.41 -8.99 -7.70
N ALA A 80 15.42 -8.10 -7.60
CA ALA A 80 14.00 -8.47 -7.57
C ALA A 80 13.58 -9.29 -8.79
N GLU A 81 14.05 -8.92 -9.98
CA GLU A 81 13.73 -9.60 -11.25
C GLU A 81 14.29 -11.02 -11.35
N LYS A 82 15.40 -11.30 -10.67
CA LYS A 82 16.03 -12.63 -10.64
C LYS A 82 15.39 -13.59 -9.64
N MET A 83 14.68 -13.08 -8.63
CA MET A 83 13.96 -13.91 -7.68
C MET A 83 12.77 -14.60 -8.34
N ASP A 84 12.58 -15.88 -8.03
CA ASP A 84 11.33 -16.55 -8.34
C ASP A 84 10.16 -15.92 -7.57
N THR A 85 8.95 -16.09 -8.10
CA THR A 85 7.75 -15.44 -7.56
C THR A 85 7.44 -15.85 -6.11
N ALA A 86 7.77 -17.07 -5.70
CA ALA A 86 7.51 -17.55 -4.34
C ALA A 86 8.48 -16.91 -3.32
N ALA A 87 9.76 -16.82 -3.66
CA ALA A 87 10.78 -16.14 -2.86
C ALA A 87 10.49 -14.64 -2.78
N LEU A 88 10.14 -14.01 -3.91
CA LEU A 88 9.80 -12.58 -3.95
C LEU A 88 8.54 -12.29 -3.12
N LEU A 89 7.50 -13.12 -3.21
CA LEU A 89 6.30 -12.98 -2.38
C LEU A 89 6.64 -13.01 -0.88
N LYS A 90 7.44 -13.99 -0.45
CA LYS A 90 7.88 -14.07 0.96
C LYS A 90 8.63 -12.81 1.39
N MET A 91 9.55 -12.32 0.57
CA MET A 91 10.25 -11.07 0.87
C MET A 91 9.30 -9.87 0.99
N VAL A 92 8.29 -9.74 0.11
CA VAL A 92 7.30 -8.66 0.22
C VAL A 92 6.48 -8.79 1.51
N LEU A 93 6.13 -10.01 1.93
CA LEU A 93 5.44 -10.28 3.20
C LEU A 93 6.30 -10.01 4.44
N GLU A 94 7.62 -9.90 4.26
CA GLU A 94 8.58 -9.54 5.31
C GLU A 94 8.96 -8.05 5.26
N TYR A 95 8.55 -7.32 4.22
CA TYR A 95 8.89 -5.92 4.06
C TYR A 95 8.26 -5.08 5.17
N PRO A 96 9.06 -4.33 5.96
CA PRO A 96 8.53 -3.59 7.09
C PRO A 96 7.38 -2.66 6.73
N PHE A 97 7.41 -1.95 5.60
CA PHE A 97 6.35 -1.00 5.25
C PHE A 97 5.21 -1.62 4.41
N MET A 98 5.05 -2.95 4.37
CA MET A 98 3.94 -3.58 3.62
C MET A 98 2.55 -3.14 4.12
N ILE A 99 2.42 -2.78 5.40
CA ILE A 99 1.19 -2.30 6.04
C ILE A 99 0.70 -0.96 5.45
N ASP A 100 1.57 -0.20 4.79
CA ASP A 100 1.26 1.12 4.24
C ASP A 100 0.15 1.07 3.19
N ILE A 101 -0.18 -0.11 2.63
CA ILE A 101 -1.32 -0.27 1.72
C ILE A 101 -2.65 0.19 2.37
N TYR A 102 -2.77 0.09 3.70
CA TYR A 102 -3.96 0.52 4.46
C TYR A 102 -3.98 2.01 4.79
N ALA A 103 -2.91 2.75 4.46
CA ALA A 103 -2.87 4.21 4.60
C ALA A 103 -3.59 4.95 3.45
N TYR A 104 -4.10 4.23 2.45
CA TYR A 104 -4.75 4.82 1.27
C TYR A 104 -6.26 4.67 1.32
N ASP A 105 -6.95 5.37 0.42
CA ASP A 105 -8.42 5.33 0.38
C ASP A 105 -8.94 4.01 -0.23
N THR A 106 -8.15 3.39 -1.11
CA THR A 106 -8.45 2.07 -1.68
C THR A 106 -7.23 1.15 -1.66
N ILE A 107 -7.49 -0.16 -1.70
CA ILE A 107 -6.44 -1.19 -1.82
C ILE A 107 -5.60 -0.98 -3.08
N GLU A 108 -6.20 -0.56 -4.21
CA GLU A 108 -5.43 -0.34 -5.44
C GLU A 108 -4.48 0.84 -5.33
N GLN A 109 -4.91 1.93 -4.67
CA GLN A 109 -4.03 3.06 -4.36
C GLN A 109 -2.90 2.60 -3.43
N GLY A 110 -3.20 1.78 -2.43
CA GLY A 110 -2.22 1.20 -1.52
C GLY A 110 -1.12 0.41 -2.23
N PHE A 111 -1.50 -0.55 -3.07
CA PHE A 111 -0.53 -1.32 -3.85
C PHE A 111 0.24 -0.47 -4.85
N LYS A 112 -0.41 0.53 -5.47
CA LYS A 112 0.29 1.49 -6.33
C LYS A 112 1.34 2.27 -5.54
N GLY A 113 1.00 2.79 -4.37
CA GLY A 113 1.92 3.49 -3.47
C GLY A 113 3.11 2.61 -3.08
N LEU A 114 2.84 1.38 -2.62
CA LEU A 114 3.89 0.42 -2.28
C LEU A 114 4.81 0.11 -3.46
N SER A 115 4.26 -0.05 -4.66
CA SER A 115 5.04 -0.32 -5.87
C SER A 115 5.90 0.86 -6.35
N LEU A 116 5.58 2.09 -5.92
CA LEU A 116 6.40 3.27 -6.23
C LEU A 116 7.62 3.38 -5.31
N GLU A 117 7.52 2.89 -4.08
CA GLU A 117 8.60 3.01 -3.09
C GLU A 117 9.44 1.74 -2.95
N PHE A 118 8.90 0.57 -3.27
CA PHE A 118 9.59 -0.71 -3.09
C PHE A 118 9.64 -1.54 -4.37
N ASN A 119 10.86 -1.77 -4.87
CA ASN A 119 11.09 -2.52 -6.12
C ASN A 119 10.60 -3.97 -6.03
N GLY A 120 10.66 -4.58 -4.84
CA GLY A 120 10.14 -5.94 -4.64
C GLY A 120 8.65 -6.03 -4.95
N ALA A 121 7.86 -5.08 -4.46
CA ALA A 121 6.44 -5.01 -4.79
C ALA A 121 6.19 -4.63 -6.25
N ALA A 122 6.99 -3.70 -6.81
CA ALA A 122 6.90 -3.31 -8.21
C ALA A 122 7.06 -4.50 -9.16
N VAL A 123 8.04 -5.38 -8.90
CA VAL A 123 8.27 -6.60 -9.70
C VAL A 123 7.19 -7.64 -9.42
N LEU A 124 6.85 -7.88 -8.14
CA LEU A 124 5.88 -8.90 -7.74
C LEU A 124 4.53 -8.70 -8.45
N LEU A 125 4.00 -7.47 -8.45
CA LEU A 125 2.69 -7.13 -9.03
C LEU A 125 2.62 -7.27 -10.56
N GLN A 126 3.76 -7.47 -11.23
CA GLN A 126 3.84 -7.72 -12.67
C GLN A 126 4.02 -9.21 -13.02
N ARG A 127 4.22 -10.08 -12.02
CA ARG A 127 4.41 -11.52 -12.25
C ARG A 127 3.13 -12.17 -12.75
N SER A 128 3.21 -12.86 -13.88
CA SER A 128 2.05 -13.54 -14.49
C SER A 128 1.52 -14.66 -13.60
N ASP A 129 2.40 -15.33 -12.85
CA ASP A 129 2.13 -16.45 -11.96
C ASP A 129 1.90 -16.05 -10.49
N LEU A 130 1.75 -14.75 -10.20
CA LEU A 130 1.50 -14.24 -8.84
C LEU A 130 0.28 -14.90 -8.19
N ALA A 131 -0.87 -14.94 -8.88
CA ALA A 131 -2.12 -15.46 -8.33
C ALA A 131 -1.98 -16.90 -7.80
N LYS A 132 -1.32 -17.77 -8.58
CA LYS A 132 -1.06 -19.16 -8.19
C LYS A 132 -0.15 -19.26 -6.96
N ASN A 133 0.95 -18.52 -6.95
CA ASN A 133 1.92 -18.54 -5.83
C ASN A 133 1.29 -17.96 -4.56
N LEU A 134 0.54 -16.88 -4.68
CA LEU A 134 -0.17 -16.24 -3.58
C LEU A 134 -1.23 -17.16 -2.98
N LEU A 135 -2.09 -17.77 -3.81
CA LEU A 135 -3.11 -18.70 -3.33
C LEU A 135 -2.48 -19.90 -2.60
N THR A 136 -1.39 -20.45 -3.14
CA THR A 136 -0.64 -21.54 -2.49
C THR A 136 -0.11 -21.10 -1.12
N HIS A 137 0.51 -19.93 -1.04
CA HIS A 137 1.04 -19.41 0.22
C HIS A 137 -0.07 -19.11 1.23
N TYR A 138 -1.16 -18.47 0.79
CA TYR A 138 -2.31 -18.14 1.62
C TYR A 138 -2.98 -19.37 2.24
N LYS A 139 -3.20 -20.44 1.45
CA LYS A 139 -3.72 -21.72 1.96
C LYS A 139 -2.84 -22.29 3.06
N ASN A 140 -1.53 -22.43 2.77
CA ASN A 140 -0.57 -22.99 3.73
C ASN A 140 -0.50 -22.18 5.04
N SER A 141 -0.49 -20.84 4.95
CA SER A 141 -0.44 -19.97 6.13
C SER A 141 -1.74 -20.04 6.93
N THR A 142 -2.89 -20.08 6.26
CA THR A 142 -4.20 -20.18 6.90
C THR A 142 -4.40 -21.53 7.57
N GLU A 143 -4.02 -22.63 6.93
CA GLU A 143 -4.07 -23.97 7.53
C GLU A 143 -3.19 -24.07 8.77
N LYS A 144 -2.00 -23.44 8.77
CA LYS A 144 -1.16 -23.34 9.98
C LYS A 144 -1.87 -22.59 11.10
N MET A 145 -2.48 -21.45 10.81
CA MET A 145 -3.28 -20.71 11.81
C MET A 145 -4.43 -21.57 12.34
N LEU A 146 -5.13 -22.31 11.47
CA LEU A 146 -6.21 -23.21 11.85
C LEU A 146 -5.74 -24.46 12.61
N ALA A 147 -4.46 -24.83 12.56
CA ALA A 147 -3.89 -25.92 13.35
C ALA A 147 -3.55 -25.52 14.79
N VAL A 148 -3.39 -24.24 15.07
CA VAL A 148 -3.01 -23.72 16.40
C VAL A 148 -4.17 -23.84 17.40
N GLU A 149 -3.94 -24.32 18.62
CA GLU A 149 -5.01 -24.53 19.62
C GLU A 149 -5.68 -23.23 20.09
N THR A 150 -4.89 -22.19 20.35
CA THR A 150 -5.36 -20.94 20.95
C THR A 150 -4.86 -19.71 20.18
N LYS A 151 -5.68 -18.65 20.15
CA LYS A 151 -5.37 -17.37 19.49
C LYS A 151 -4.04 -16.77 19.95
N SER A 152 -3.65 -16.99 21.22
CA SER A 152 -2.43 -16.43 21.83
C SER A 152 -1.13 -16.90 21.16
N HIS A 153 -1.17 -17.97 20.37
CA HIS A 153 -0.02 -18.48 19.62
C HIS A 153 0.07 -17.92 18.19
N ILE A 154 -0.87 -17.05 17.78
CA ILE A 154 -0.79 -16.32 16.52
C ILE A 154 -0.23 -14.93 16.81
N SER A 155 0.88 -14.61 16.16
CA SER A 155 1.53 -13.31 16.31
C SER A 155 0.80 -12.21 15.52
N ASP A 156 0.92 -10.97 15.99
CA ASP A 156 0.46 -9.77 15.28
C ASP A 156 0.99 -9.74 13.83
N LYS A 157 2.23 -10.20 13.61
CA LYS A 157 2.84 -10.32 12.29
C LYS A 157 2.09 -11.29 11.38
N GLU A 158 1.73 -12.47 11.87
CA GLU A 158 0.97 -13.46 11.08
C GLU A 158 -0.42 -12.93 10.72
N ILE A 159 -1.05 -12.18 11.63
CA ILE A 159 -2.32 -11.49 11.36
C ILE A 159 -2.11 -10.49 10.21
N ILE A 160 -1.14 -9.58 10.31
CA ILE A 160 -0.87 -8.58 9.27
C ILE A 160 -0.52 -9.23 7.91
N GLN A 161 0.30 -10.28 7.90
CA GLN A 161 0.63 -11.02 6.68
C GLN A 161 -0.61 -11.62 6.03
N LYS A 162 -1.53 -12.19 6.83
CA LYS A 162 -2.82 -12.67 6.34
C LYS A 162 -3.63 -11.51 5.74
N MET A 163 -3.74 -10.38 6.43
CA MET A 163 -4.49 -9.21 5.92
C MET A 163 -3.94 -8.75 4.58
N PHE A 164 -2.62 -8.63 4.47
CA PHE A 164 -1.93 -8.20 3.26
C PHE A 164 -2.19 -9.16 2.10
N MET A 165 -2.08 -10.48 2.33
CA MET A 165 -2.38 -11.49 1.32
C MET A 165 -3.82 -11.43 0.85
N GLU A 166 -4.78 -11.26 1.76
CA GLU A 166 -6.21 -11.11 1.42
C GLU A 166 -6.46 -9.85 0.60
N SER A 167 -5.80 -8.75 0.95
CA SER A 167 -5.87 -7.51 0.16
C SER A 167 -5.27 -7.71 -1.23
N LEU A 168 -4.18 -8.46 -1.34
CA LEU A 168 -3.55 -8.78 -2.62
C LEU A 168 -4.41 -9.75 -3.46
N LEU A 169 -5.15 -10.67 -2.83
CA LEU A 169 -6.11 -11.54 -3.50
C LEU A 169 -7.33 -10.78 -4.04
N LEU A 170 -7.70 -9.67 -3.40
CA LEU A 170 -8.75 -8.75 -3.86
C LEU A 170 -8.29 -7.75 -4.93
N TYR A 171 -6.98 -7.53 -5.06
CA TYR A 171 -6.43 -6.61 -6.04
C TYR A 171 -6.77 -7.08 -7.46
N PRO A 172 -7.38 -6.24 -8.34
CA PRO A 172 -7.90 -6.66 -9.66
C PRO A 172 -6.94 -7.49 -10.51
N LYS A 173 -5.65 -7.12 -10.55
CA LYS A 173 -4.64 -7.87 -11.32
C LYS A 173 -4.43 -9.32 -10.87
N VAL A 174 -4.85 -9.65 -9.66
CA VAL A 174 -4.78 -10.97 -9.06
C VAL A 174 -6.16 -11.62 -9.09
N SER A 175 -7.20 -10.93 -8.61
CA SER A 175 -8.55 -11.49 -8.51
C SER A 175 -9.14 -11.88 -9.87
N ASP A 176 -8.83 -11.15 -10.93
CA ASP A 176 -9.27 -11.45 -12.31
C ASP A 176 -8.65 -12.75 -12.86
N LYS A 177 -7.56 -13.25 -12.24
CA LYS A 177 -6.88 -14.48 -12.64
C LYS A 177 -7.32 -15.70 -11.84
N LEU A 178 -8.13 -15.53 -10.81
CA LEU A 178 -8.64 -16.61 -9.97
C LEU A 178 -9.95 -17.14 -10.55
N SER A 179 -10.12 -18.46 -10.52
CA SER A 179 -11.42 -19.09 -10.81
C SER A 179 -12.44 -18.82 -9.71
N GLU A 180 -13.73 -19.01 -10.00
CA GLU A 180 -14.77 -18.89 -8.98
C GLU A 180 -14.60 -19.89 -7.84
N ASP A 181 -14.12 -21.11 -8.12
CA ASP A 181 -13.80 -22.11 -7.09
C ASP A 181 -12.64 -21.62 -6.20
N GLU A 182 -11.62 -21.00 -6.78
CA GLU A 182 -10.49 -20.44 -6.02
C GLU A 182 -10.94 -19.27 -5.13
N LYS A 183 -11.79 -18.38 -5.65
CA LYS A 183 -12.40 -17.29 -4.88
C LYS A 183 -13.24 -17.84 -3.72
N HIS A 184 -14.04 -18.88 -3.97
CA HIS A 184 -14.83 -19.53 -2.93
C HIS A 184 -13.95 -20.11 -1.82
N ILE A 185 -12.85 -20.81 -2.18
CA ILE A 185 -11.90 -21.34 -1.20
C ILE A 185 -11.30 -20.23 -0.33
N ILE A 186 -10.95 -19.08 -0.92
CA ILE A 186 -10.42 -17.93 -0.18
C ILE A 186 -11.43 -17.44 0.86
N VAL A 187 -12.69 -17.24 0.45
CA VAL A 187 -13.78 -16.82 1.35
C VAL A 187 -13.97 -17.84 2.47
N THR A 188 -14.01 -19.14 2.16
CA THR A 188 -14.17 -20.20 3.16
C THR A 188 -13.05 -20.20 4.19
N LEU A 189 -11.79 -20.10 3.75
CA LEU A 189 -10.64 -20.10 4.65
C LEU A 189 -10.59 -18.84 5.53
N SER A 190 -10.89 -17.67 4.95
CA SER A 190 -11.03 -16.41 5.68
C SER A 190 -12.07 -16.54 6.79
N GLN A 191 -13.25 -17.09 6.47
CA GLN A 191 -14.34 -17.28 7.43
C GLN A 191 -13.97 -18.30 8.53
N GLN A 192 -13.34 -19.42 8.19
CA GLN A 192 -12.92 -20.42 9.18
C GLN A 192 -11.95 -19.85 10.22
N VAL A 193 -10.99 -19.03 9.79
CA VAL A 193 -10.08 -18.33 10.71
C VAL A 193 -10.84 -17.32 11.55
N ALA A 194 -11.74 -16.55 10.94
CA ALA A 194 -12.56 -15.56 11.63
C ALA A 194 -13.41 -16.19 12.73
N ASP A 195 -14.11 -17.28 12.43
CA ASP A 195 -14.95 -18.03 13.38
C ASP A 195 -14.12 -18.60 14.53
N LYS A 196 -12.98 -19.22 14.21
CA LYS A 196 -12.11 -19.85 15.21
C LYS A 196 -11.56 -18.83 16.21
N PHE A 197 -11.18 -17.65 15.75
CA PHE A 197 -10.55 -16.62 16.57
C PHE A 197 -11.49 -15.51 17.02
N GLN A 198 -12.77 -15.61 16.67
CA GLN A 198 -13.82 -14.64 16.99
C GLN A 198 -13.43 -13.22 16.56
N ILE A 199 -12.96 -13.10 15.31
CA ILE A 199 -12.60 -11.83 14.65
C ILE A 199 -13.44 -11.64 13.40
N SER A 200 -13.42 -10.45 12.81
CA SER A 200 -14.08 -10.19 11.53
C SER A 200 -13.29 -10.77 10.35
N PRO A 201 -13.94 -11.45 9.39
CA PRO A 201 -13.30 -11.84 8.14
C PRO A 201 -12.96 -10.58 7.32
N LEU A 202 -11.85 -10.63 6.57
CA LEU A 202 -11.45 -9.53 5.67
C LEU A 202 -11.90 -9.76 4.22
N VAL A 203 -12.31 -10.99 3.90
CA VAL A 203 -12.90 -11.34 2.61
C VAL A 203 -14.20 -12.07 2.89
N VAL A 204 -15.26 -11.62 2.25
CA VAL A 204 -16.61 -12.14 2.39
C VAL A 204 -17.21 -12.32 0.99
N GLY A 205 -17.90 -13.44 0.75
CA GLY A 205 -18.53 -13.72 -0.54
C GLY A 205 -19.90 -13.06 -0.67
N GLU A 206 -20.32 -12.73 -1.90
CA GLU A 206 -21.63 -12.11 -2.19
C GLU A 206 -22.82 -12.90 -1.64
N THR A 207 -22.67 -14.20 -1.35
CA THR A 207 -23.72 -15.08 -0.85
C THR A 207 -23.99 -14.96 0.65
N SER A 208 -23.12 -14.34 1.46
CA SER A 208 -23.36 -14.21 2.90
C SER A 208 -24.21 -12.97 3.20
N VAL A 209 -25.51 -13.17 3.32
CA VAL A 209 -26.53 -12.14 3.58
C VAL A 209 -26.34 -11.42 4.93
N THR A 210 -25.37 -11.79 5.77
CA THR A 210 -25.35 -11.41 7.19
C THR A 210 -24.08 -10.75 7.74
N ALA A 211 -22.98 -10.58 6.98
CA ALA A 211 -21.79 -9.92 7.51
C ALA A 211 -21.07 -9.07 6.46
N ALA A 212 -20.81 -7.80 6.76
CA ALA A 212 -19.94 -6.93 5.95
C ALA A 212 -18.48 -7.09 6.42
N ALA A 213 -17.54 -7.07 5.48
CA ALA A 213 -16.10 -7.04 5.75
C ALA A 213 -15.64 -5.60 6.06
N PRO A 214 -14.56 -5.39 6.84
CA PRO A 214 -14.00 -4.06 7.05
C PRO A 214 -13.70 -3.34 5.73
N GLY A 215 -14.21 -2.12 5.58
CA GLY A 215 -14.10 -1.31 4.35
C GLY A 215 -15.31 -1.42 3.42
N ASP A 216 -16.22 -2.38 3.63
CA ASP A 216 -17.45 -2.49 2.84
C ASP A 216 -18.35 -1.26 3.04
N VAL A 217 -19.01 -0.83 1.96
CA VAL A 217 -19.93 0.31 2.01
C VAL A 217 -21.25 -0.11 2.66
N LEU A 218 -21.52 0.47 3.83
CA LEU A 218 -22.77 0.29 4.57
C LEU A 218 -23.83 1.35 4.20
N GLY A 219 -23.42 2.46 3.61
CA GLY A 219 -24.33 3.51 3.18
C GLY A 219 -23.63 4.75 2.63
N TYR A 220 -24.44 5.67 2.12
CA TYR A 220 -24.01 6.91 1.50
C TYR A 220 -24.59 8.12 2.23
N GLY A 221 -23.89 9.24 2.18
CA GLY A 221 -24.33 10.53 2.70
C GLY A 221 -23.75 11.69 1.90
N TYR A 222 -24.11 12.92 2.29
CA TYR A 222 -23.57 14.13 1.68
C TYR A 222 -23.16 15.13 2.77
N VAL A 223 -21.99 15.74 2.59
CA VAL A 223 -21.50 16.86 3.42
C VAL A 223 -21.33 18.10 2.56
N TYR A 224 -21.32 19.28 3.18
CA TYR A 224 -21.24 20.56 2.47
C TYR A 224 -19.84 21.16 2.54
N THR A 225 -19.43 21.86 1.47
CA THR A 225 -18.27 22.74 1.51
C THR A 225 -18.60 24.08 2.21
N PRO A 226 -17.59 24.89 2.59
CA PRO A 226 -17.84 26.22 3.20
C PRO A 226 -18.42 27.31 2.27
N ALA A 227 -18.57 27.08 0.96
CA ALA A 227 -19.15 28.04 0.00
C ALA A 227 -20.61 27.68 -0.35
N PRO A 228 -21.34 28.37 -1.27
CA PRO A 228 -22.76 28.05 -1.52
C PRO A 228 -22.90 26.57 -1.92
N PRO A 229 -24.06 25.92 -1.69
CA PRO A 229 -24.13 24.53 -1.23
C PRO A 229 -23.66 23.51 -2.28
N VAL A 230 -22.35 23.33 -2.36
CA VAL A 230 -21.71 22.21 -3.04
C VAL A 230 -21.63 21.07 -2.06
N THR A 231 -22.19 19.93 -2.47
CA THR A 231 -22.17 18.70 -1.67
C THR A 231 -21.06 17.78 -2.15
N VAL A 232 -20.48 17.06 -1.19
CA VAL A 232 -19.49 16.01 -1.43
C VAL A 232 -20.08 14.69 -0.94
N LEU A 233 -20.03 13.66 -1.81
CA LEU A 233 -20.46 12.31 -1.47
C LEU A 233 -19.51 11.73 -0.41
N VAL A 234 -20.11 11.17 0.64
CA VAL A 234 -19.38 10.47 1.70
C VAL A 234 -19.95 9.08 1.92
N LEU A 235 -19.11 8.19 2.43
CA LEU A 235 -19.44 6.79 2.67
C LEU A 235 -19.45 6.50 4.16
N LYS A 236 -20.39 5.66 4.58
CA LYS A 236 -20.31 4.95 5.85
C LYS A 236 -19.76 3.56 5.55
N LEU A 237 -18.62 3.22 6.16
CA LEU A 237 -17.95 1.96 5.92
C LEU A 237 -18.04 1.05 7.14
N GLN A 238 -17.97 -0.27 6.89
CA GLN A 238 -17.82 -1.26 7.94
C GLN A 238 -16.46 -1.10 8.61
N ASP A 239 -16.46 -0.93 9.93
CA ASP A 239 -15.24 -0.68 10.69
C ASP A 239 -14.52 -1.99 11.04
N PHE A 240 -13.23 -1.86 11.36
CA PHE A 240 -12.44 -2.93 11.96
C PHE A 240 -12.99 -3.34 13.33
N ASP A 241 -12.81 -4.61 13.67
CA ASP A 241 -13.00 -5.09 15.04
C ASP A 241 -11.90 -4.56 15.98
N ALA A 242 -12.09 -4.76 17.29
CA ALA A 242 -11.17 -4.24 18.30
C ALA A 242 -9.75 -4.83 18.22
N GLU A 243 -9.62 -6.10 17.82
CA GLU A 243 -8.31 -6.74 17.68
C GLU A 243 -7.58 -6.23 16.44
N GLN A 244 -8.26 -6.18 15.30
CA GLN A 244 -7.71 -5.63 14.06
C GLN A 244 -7.20 -4.21 14.28
N LYS A 245 -7.99 -3.37 14.97
CA LYS A 245 -7.56 -2.01 15.36
C LYS A 245 -6.28 -2.03 16.17
N LYS A 246 -6.21 -2.87 17.20
CA LYS A 246 -5.04 -2.98 18.08
C LYS A 246 -3.79 -3.44 17.32
N VAL A 247 -3.91 -4.46 16.47
CA VAL A 247 -2.78 -4.97 15.68
C VAL A 247 -2.27 -3.90 14.72
N ILE A 248 -3.16 -3.25 13.95
CA ILE A 248 -2.78 -2.16 13.03
C ILE A 248 -2.11 -1.01 13.79
N ASN A 249 -2.71 -0.61 14.91
CA ASN A 249 -2.18 0.43 15.79
C ASN A 249 -0.74 0.14 16.24
N ASN A 250 -0.49 -1.07 16.77
CA ASN A 250 0.83 -1.50 17.21
C ASN A 250 1.84 -1.52 16.04
N ASP A 251 1.40 -2.00 14.88
CA ASP A 251 2.22 -2.16 13.69
C ASP A 251 2.75 -0.80 13.19
N TYR A 252 1.88 0.21 13.09
CA TYR A 252 2.24 1.58 12.70
C TYR A 252 3.07 2.31 13.77
N ASP A 253 2.74 2.18 15.06
CA ASP A 253 3.52 2.82 16.14
C ASP A 253 4.98 2.35 16.14
N THR A 254 5.19 1.06 15.85
CA THR A 254 6.53 0.46 15.82
C THR A 254 7.32 0.95 14.60
N ARG A 255 6.66 1.12 13.45
CA ARG A 255 7.29 1.49 12.17
C ARG A 255 7.56 2.98 12.04
N TYR A 256 6.73 3.82 12.65
CA TYR A 256 6.80 5.28 12.56
C TYR A 256 7.09 5.90 13.93
N PRO A 257 8.30 5.74 14.50
CA PRO A 257 8.63 6.20 15.85
C PRO A 257 8.61 7.74 16.00
N ALA A 258 8.75 8.48 14.90
CA ALA A 258 8.61 9.94 14.89
C ALA A 258 7.15 10.43 14.88
N ALA A 259 6.19 9.53 14.66
CA ALA A 259 4.77 9.83 14.67
C ALA A 259 4.16 9.54 16.05
N THR A 260 3.23 10.39 16.47
CA THR A 260 2.44 10.18 17.69
C THR A 260 1.01 9.85 17.31
N ARG A 261 0.52 8.65 17.68
CA ARG A 261 -0.89 8.29 17.48
C ARG A 261 -1.79 9.12 18.39
N LEU A 262 -2.79 9.76 17.79
CA LEU A 262 -3.83 10.57 18.44
C LEU A 262 -5.18 9.86 18.50
N SER A 263 -5.45 8.93 17.57
CA SER A 263 -6.67 8.11 17.56
C SER A 263 -6.42 6.77 16.89
N SER A 264 -7.23 5.78 17.25
CA SER A 264 -7.14 4.40 16.76
C SER A 264 -7.40 4.30 15.25
N ALA A 265 -6.88 3.23 14.64
CA ALA A 265 -7.33 2.76 13.34
C ALA A 265 -8.85 2.63 13.26
N THR A 266 -9.40 3.01 12.10
CA THR A 266 -10.85 2.97 11.82
C THR A 266 -11.14 3.27 10.34
N TYR A 267 -12.20 2.66 9.79
CA TYR A 267 -12.79 3.01 8.50
C TYR A 267 -13.87 4.11 8.59
N ASN A 268 -14.18 4.64 9.78
CA ASN A 268 -15.22 5.66 9.93
C ASN A 268 -14.88 6.95 9.20
N TYR A 269 -13.59 7.32 9.11
CA TYR A 269 -13.14 8.51 8.39
C TYR A 269 -11.71 8.34 7.90
N ASN A 270 -11.39 9.03 6.80
CA ASN A 270 -10.07 9.07 6.20
C ASN A 270 -9.41 10.47 6.33
N CYS A 271 -8.26 10.62 5.69
CA CYS A 271 -7.47 11.84 5.67
C CYS A 271 -8.24 13.05 5.11
N HIS A 272 -8.99 12.84 4.03
CA HIS A 272 -9.75 13.86 3.35
C HIS A 272 -10.91 14.37 4.20
N SER A 273 -11.73 13.45 4.71
CA SER A 273 -12.86 13.80 5.57
C SER A 273 -12.39 14.50 6.86
N TYR A 274 -11.28 14.07 7.45
CA TYR A 274 -10.72 14.73 8.63
C TYR A 274 -10.23 16.16 8.33
N ALA A 275 -9.46 16.33 7.25
CA ALA A 275 -8.84 17.61 6.94
C ALA A 275 -9.86 18.65 6.44
N TRP A 276 -10.80 18.25 5.58
CA TRP A 276 -11.65 19.17 4.84
C TRP A 276 -13.05 19.36 5.44
N TYR A 277 -13.59 18.31 6.07
CA TYR A 277 -14.96 18.32 6.59
C TYR A 277 -14.99 18.45 8.12
N LEU A 278 -14.52 17.43 8.85
CA LEU A 278 -14.65 17.35 10.30
C LEU A 278 -13.41 16.74 10.95
N ALA A 279 -12.60 17.62 11.55
CA ALA A 279 -11.36 17.28 12.26
C ALA A 279 -11.62 16.66 13.65
N SER A 280 -12.34 15.54 13.70
CA SER A 280 -12.70 14.84 14.94
C SER A 280 -12.58 13.33 14.77
N SER A 281 -12.15 12.64 15.83
CA SER A 281 -12.16 11.16 15.87
C SER A 281 -13.56 10.55 15.94
N SER A 282 -14.58 11.37 16.19
CA SER A 282 -15.99 10.97 16.11
C SER A 282 -16.60 11.18 14.73
N ASN A 283 -15.80 11.55 13.72
CA ASN A 283 -16.25 11.70 12.34
C ASN A 283 -16.70 10.33 11.78
N PRO A 284 -17.96 10.19 11.33
CA PRO A 284 -18.50 8.93 10.85
C PRO A 284 -18.43 8.76 9.33
N TRP A 285 -17.79 9.69 8.63
CA TRP A 285 -17.82 9.77 7.17
C TRP A 285 -16.45 9.60 6.53
N TRP A 286 -16.37 8.69 5.56
CA TRP A 286 -15.25 8.51 4.65
C TRP A 286 -15.45 9.33 3.37
N MET A 287 -14.41 10.00 2.86
CA MET A 287 -14.52 10.92 1.72
C MET A 287 -13.48 10.58 0.65
N ASN A 288 -13.91 9.97 -0.46
CA ASN A 288 -13.00 9.56 -1.54
C ASN A 288 -12.46 10.75 -2.36
N ASP A 289 -13.22 11.83 -2.47
CA ASP A 289 -12.83 12.98 -3.29
C ASP A 289 -13.05 14.32 -2.55
N PRO A 290 -11.98 15.00 -2.10
CA PRO A 290 -12.07 16.32 -1.49
C PRO A 290 -12.05 17.47 -2.51
N SER A 291 -12.00 17.21 -3.82
CA SER A 291 -11.71 18.21 -4.86
C SER A 291 -12.62 19.44 -4.78
N ALA A 292 -13.90 19.25 -4.51
CA ALA A 292 -14.88 20.34 -4.33
C ALA A 292 -14.49 21.35 -3.23
N TYR A 293 -13.76 20.91 -2.18
CA TYR A 293 -13.22 21.85 -1.19
C TYR A 293 -12.11 22.73 -1.74
N MET A 294 -11.38 22.30 -2.77
CA MET A 294 -10.29 23.07 -3.37
C MET A 294 -10.76 23.89 -4.59
N SER A 295 -11.67 23.35 -5.41
CA SER A 295 -12.14 24.00 -6.65
C SER A 295 -13.37 24.89 -6.45
N GLU A 296 -14.25 24.54 -5.51
CA GLU A 296 -15.61 25.07 -5.42
C GLU A 296 -15.95 25.51 -3.98
N SER A 297 -14.94 25.93 -3.22
CA SER A 297 -15.12 26.41 -1.86
C SER A 297 -14.45 27.77 -1.60
N ARG A 298 -14.42 28.20 -0.33
CA ARG A 298 -13.73 29.42 0.11
C ARG A 298 -12.23 29.22 0.31
N TYR A 299 -11.73 27.99 0.23
CA TYR A 299 -10.31 27.70 0.41
C TYR A 299 -9.47 28.26 -0.73
N THR A 300 -8.33 28.87 -0.37
CA THR A 300 -7.36 29.40 -1.34
C THR A 300 -6.00 28.76 -1.14
N GLN A 301 -5.31 28.47 -2.23
CA GLN A 301 -3.96 27.90 -2.15
C GLN A 301 -2.96 28.93 -1.64
N VAL A 302 -2.08 28.52 -0.72
CA VAL A 302 -1.01 29.34 -0.14
C VAL A 302 0.36 28.70 -0.33
N THR A 303 1.41 29.52 -0.36
CA THR A 303 2.80 29.05 -0.53
C THR A 303 3.57 28.95 0.79
N ASN A 304 3.18 29.75 1.79
CA ASN A 304 3.80 29.77 3.12
C ASN A 304 2.74 29.31 4.14
N PRO A 305 2.74 28.01 4.49
CA PRO A 305 1.74 27.48 5.41
C PRO A 305 1.93 28.04 6.82
N ILE A 306 0.81 28.21 7.52
CA ILE A 306 0.76 28.50 8.96
C ILE A 306 -0.06 27.41 9.67
N VAL A 307 -0.02 27.42 11.00
CA VAL A 307 -0.88 26.54 11.82
C VAL A 307 -2.35 26.78 11.48
N GLY A 308 -3.09 25.70 11.22
CA GLY A 308 -4.49 25.73 10.82
C GLY A 308 -4.73 25.59 9.31
N ASP A 309 -3.70 25.82 8.48
CA ASP A 309 -3.80 25.54 7.04
C ASP A 309 -3.94 24.02 6.80
N LYS A 310 -4.58 23.66 5.69
CA LYS A 310 -4.68 22.29 5.21
C LYS A 310 -3.53 21.99 4.28
N VAL A 311 -3.06 20.76 4.29
CA VAL A 311 -2.10 20.24 3.31
C VAL A 311 -2.77 19.15 2.48
N TYR A 312 -2.53 19.17 1.18
CA TYR A 312 -2.98 18.17 0.22
C TYR A 312 -1.80 17.62 -0.56
N TRP A 313 -1.55 16.32 -0.41
CA TRP A 313 -0.70 15.55 -1.30
C TRP A 313 -1.54 15.22 -2.52
N ILE A 314 -1.11 15.74 -3.67
CA ILE A 314 -1.93 15.73 -4.89
C ILE A 314 -2.38 14.30 -5.22
N GLY A 315 -3.69 14.10 -5.18
CA GLY A 315 -4.36 12.85 -5.53
C GLY A 315 -4.36 11.76 -4.45
N THR A 316 -3.82 11.97 -3.25
CA THR A 316 -3.63 10.86 -2.29
C THR A 316 -3.93 11.13 -0.83
N HIS A 317 -3.51 12.27 -0.26
CA HIS A 317 -3.50 12.45 1.19
C HIS A 317 -3.86 13.87 1.61
N SER A 318 -4.41 14.03 2.80
CA SER A 318 -4.71 15.35 3.39
C SER A 318 -4.43 15.40 4.87
N GLY A 319 -4.12 16.59 5.36
CA GLY A 319 -3.88 16.82 6.77
C GLY A 319 -4.03 18.27 7.18
N LEU A 320 -3.88 18.50 8.49
CA LEU A 320 -3.89 19.83 9.09
C LEU A 320 -2.48 20.19 9.55
N VAL A 321 -2.01 21.35 9.15
CA VAL A 321 -0.76 21.92 9.65
C VAL A 321 -0.95 22.29 11.12
N THR A 322 -0.15 21.70 12.00
CA THR A 322 -0.25 21.89 13.46
C THR A 322 0.96 22.56 14.07
N SER A 323 2.09 22.59 13.35
CA SER A 323 3.27 23.37 13.73
C SER A 323 4.06 23.76 12.50
N VAL A 324 4.64 24.96 12.51
CA VAL A 324 5.55 25.47 11.48
C VAL A 324 6.74 26.13 12.19
N SER A 325 7.95 25.65 11.91
CA SER A 325 9.20 26.22 12.41
C SER A 325 10.25 26.21 11.30
N GLY A 326 10.41 27.34 10.60
CA GLY A 326 11.22 27.41 9.39
C GLY A 326 10.68 26.45 8.31
N SER A 327 11.54 25.55 7.83
CA SER A 327 11.16 24.49 6.88
C SER A 327 10.53 23.26 7.53
N ASN A 328 10.52 23.18 8.87
CA ASN A 328 9.97 22.04 9.58
C ASN A 328 8.46 22.23 9.76
N ILE A 329 7.69 21.34 9.15
CA ILE A 329 6.22 21.33 9.22
C ILE A 329 5.78 20.04 9.90
N THR A 330 4.93 20.17 10.92
CA THR A 330 4.24 19.06 11.56
C THR A 330 2.78 19.07 11.15
N VAL A 331 2.26 17.90 10.79
CA VAL A 331 0.90 17.71 10.32
C VAL A 331 0.19 16.72 11.25
N THR A 332 -1.09 16.98 11.53
CA THR A 332 -2.00 15.97 12.03
C THR A 332 -2.82 15.45 10.87
N SER A 333 -2.76 14.14 10.61
CA SER A 333 -3.51 13.52 9.53
C SER A 333 -3.89 12.08 9.85
N LYS A 334 -5.02 11.63 9.27
CA LYS A 334 -5.48 10.25 9.34
C LYS A 334 -4.76 9.47 8.24
N TRP A 335 -4.22 8.29 8.53
CA TRP A 335 -3.54 7.50 7.50
C TRP A 335 -4.50 6.44 6.95
N GLY A 336 -5.28 6.78 5.92
CA GLY A 336 -6.29 5.89 5.33
C GLY A 336 -7.19 5.24 6.39
N ALA A 337 -7.20 3.92 6.46
CA ALA A 337 -7.93 3.13 7.45
C ALA A 337 -7.15 2.92 8.78
N ALA A 338 -5.84 3.23 8.81
CA ALA A 338 -4.99 3.19 10.00
C ALA A 338 -5.29 4.36 10.98
N GLY A 339 -4.42 4.64 11.95
CA GLY A 339 -4.67 5.65 12.98
C GLY A 339 -4.66 7.12 12.50
N LEU A 340 -5.06 8.02 13.41
CA LEU A 340 -4.81 9.46 13.30
C LEU A 340 -3.46 9.77 13.95
N TYR A 341 -2.56 10.45 13.24
CA TYR A 341 -1.21 10.70 13.72
C TYR A 341 -0.83 12.18 13.65
N ARG A 342 -0.03 12.62 14.62
CA ARG A 342 0.81 13.82 14.49
C ARG A 342 2.20 13.39 14.05
N HIS A 343 2.71 13.94 12.96
CA HIS A 343 3.99 13.52 12.40
C HIS A 343 4.68 14.66 11.62
N PRO A 344 6.01 14.62 11.44
CA PRO A 344 6.70 15.44 10.45
C PRO A 344 6.09 15.22 9.06
N ILE A 345 5.97 16.29 8.26
CA ILE A 345 5.25 16.23 6.98
C ILE A 345 5.75 15.15 6.01
N ASN A 346 7.05 14.81 6.04
CA ASN A 346 7.60 13.77 5.17
C ASN A 346 7.76 12.41 5.85
N ASP A 347 7.53 12.31 7.16
CA ASP A 347 7.68 11.07 7.91
C ASP A 347 6.31 10.39 8.07
N CYS A 348 5.87 9.76 6.98
CA CYS A 348 4.54 9.18 6.85
C CYS A 348 4.48 8.10 5.76
N PRO A 349 3.37 7.35 5.65
CA PRO A 349 3.20 6.29 4.65
C PRO A 349 3.18 6.71 3.18
N TYR A 350 3.11 8.03 2.90
CA TYR A 350 2.92 8.53 1.54
C TYR A 350 4.26 8.92 0.90
N PRO A 351 4.50 8.55 -0.37
CA PRO A 351 5.76 8.82 -1.04
C PRO A 351 6.18 10.29 -0.99
N ILE A 352 7.45 10.53 -0.64
CA ILE A 352 8.01 11.88 -0.56
C ILE A 352 7.92 12.63 -1.88
N VAL A 353 7.97 11.91 -3.00
CA VAL A 353 7.90 12.42 -4.38
C VAL A 353 6.54 13.05 -4.71
N ILE A 354 5.50 12.79 -3.92
CA ILE A 354 4.19 13.40 -4.15
C ILE A 354 4.24 14.89 -3.78
N GLN A 355 3.87 15.72 -4.75
CA GLN A 355 3.76 17.16 -4.56
C GLN A 355 2.70 17.51 -3.52
N LYS A 356 3.01 18.52 -2.70
CA LYS A 356 2.15 19.00 -1.61
C LYS A 356 1.71 20.42 -1.92
N THR A 357 0.44 20.71 -1.66
CA THR A 357 -0.16 22.06 -1.75
C THR A 357 -0.78 22.42 -0.40
N PHE A 358 -0.79 23.71 -0.07
CA PHE A 358 -1.35 24.20 1.20
C PHE A 358 -2.55 25.09 0.94
N TRP A 359 -3.55 25.06 1.82
CA TRP A 359 -4.84 25.69 1.60
C TRP A 359 -5.37 26.36 2.88
N ARG A 360 -5.89 27.57 2.74
CA ARG A 360 -6.40 28.42 3.84
C ARG A 360 -7.83 28.85 3.63
#